data_AF-A0A369B5R2-F1
#
_entry.id   AF-A0A369B5R2-F1
#
_cell.length_a   1.000
_cell.length_b   1.000
_cell.length_c   1.000
_cell.angle_alpha   90.00
_cell.angle_beta   90.00
_cell.angle_gamma   90.00
#
_symmetry.space_group_name_H-M   'P 1'
#
loop_
_entity.id
_entity.type
_entity.pdbx_description
1 polymer ?
#
loop_
_entity_poly.entity_id
_entity_poly.type
_entity_poly.pdbx_seq_one_letter_code
_entity_poly.pdbx_strand_id
1 'polypeptide(L)'
;MNNALYNKEIQCPVCSRKFEITKVKSKVCKVASRDSDFCVHYEGLNPIFYDVLVCENCGYAAFADKFEEISKKDATNTLKNIGTKWNSRSFSGERSIETAIEAFKLLLINLQVRGAKTSELAKTCIRIAWMYRYAEDNEKEKEFLRFALKFYDETYQKERFPVEKLDEATCMYMVAELHRRTENIEESIKWFSRLISSPEGRRNPKLIEAAREQFQLVKEQSGKLAKE
;
A
#
# COMPACT_ATOMS: atom_id res chain seq x y z
N MET A 1 -21.63 -8.13 17.48
CA MET A 1 -20.70 -7.07 17.02
C MET A 1 -19.32 -7.41 17.50
N ASN A 2 -18.33 -7.46 16.61
CA ASN A 2 -16.94 -7.68 16.99
C ASN A 2 -16.48 -6.55 17.95
N ASN A 3 -16.11 -6.89 19.19
CA ASN A 3 -15.72 -5.91 20.21
C ASN A 3 -14.46 -5.10 19.84
N ALA A 4 -13.74 -5.53 18.80
CA ALA A 4 -12.61 -4.83 18.20
C ALA A 4 -12.98 -3.59 17.35
N LEU A 5 -14.24 -3.48 16.91
CA LEU A 5 -14.69 -2.44 16.00
C LEU A 5 -15.54 -1.39 16.72
N TYR A 6 -15.56 -0.19 16.17
CA TYR A 6 -16.53 0.84 16.51
C TYR A 6 -16.82 1.74 15.31
N ASN A 7 -18.03 2.25 15.25
CA ASN A 7 -18.44 3.16 14.21
C ASN A 7 -18.30 4.62 14.65
N LYS A 8 -18.09 5.50 13.67
CA LYS A 8 -18.06 6.95 13.86
C LYS A 8 -18.70 7.62 12.65
N GLU A 9 -19.59 8.58 12.89
CA GLU A 9 -20.07 9.47 11.84
C GLU A 9 -19.00 10.51 11.51
N ILE A 10 -18.73 10.72 10.22
CA ILE A 10 -17.84 11.77 9.72
C ILE A 10 -18.50 12.52 8.56
N GLN A 11 -17.99 13.70 8.24
CA GLN A 11 -18.43 14.49 7.08
C GLN A 11 -17.44 14.33 5.93
N CYS A 12 -17.94 14.06 4.72
CA CYS A 12 -17.10 13.97 3.54
C CYS A 12 -16.60 15.36 3.10
N PRO A 13 -15.28 15.57 2.92
CA PRO A 13 -14.74 16.87 2.47
C PRO A 13 -15.03 17.17 0.99
N VAL A 14 -15.53 16.19 0.23
CA VAL A 14 -15.82 16.33 -1.20
C VAL A 14 -17.28 16.68 -1.47
N CYS A 15 -18.22 15.96 -0.85
CA CYS A 15 -19.65 16.17 -1.07
C CYS A 15 -20.39 16.77 0.14
N SER A 16 -19.70 17.03 1.25
CA SER A 16 -20.23 17.59 2.50
C SER A 16 -21.33 16.77 3.19
N ARG A 17 -21.70 15.60 2.65
CA ARG A 17 -22.64 14.67 3.29
C ARG A 17 -21.96 13.89 4.40
N LYS A 18 -22.73 13.63 5.46
CA LYS A 18 -22.33 12.75 6.55
C LYS A 18 -22.48 11.29 6.13
N PHE A 19 -21.60 10.44 6.64
CA PHE A 19 -21.67 9.01 6.48
C PHE A 19 -20.94 8.31 7.62
N GLU A 20 -21.21 7.03 7.79
CA GLU A 20 -20.61 6.23 8.85
C GLU A 20 -19.32 5.56 8.36
N ILE A 21 -18.30 5.55 9.23
CA ILE A 21 -17.08 4.76 9.04
C ILE A 21 -16.87 3.79 10.20
N THR A 22 -16.16 2.71 9.94
CA THR A 22 -15.76 1.74 10.95
C THR A 22 -14.27 1.83 11.21
N LYS A 23 -13.90 1.85 12.49
CA LYS A 23 -12.52 1.91 12.96
C LYS A 23 -12.19 0.72 13.84
N VAL A 24 -10.94 0.28 13.76
CA VAL A 24 -10.39 -0.76 14.64
C VAL A 24 -9.83 -0.13 15.91
N LYS A 25 -10.10 -0.73 17.06
CA LYS A 25 -9.53 -0.33 18.35
C LYS A 25 -8.07 -0.77 18.43
N SER A 26 -7.13 0.15 18.61
CA SER A 26 -5.69 -0.17 18.59
C SER A 26 -5.25 -1.28 19.55
N LYS A 27 -5.96 -1.46 20.68
CA LYS A 27 -5.66 -2.50 21.69
C LYS A 27 -5.82 -3.94 21.17
N VAL A 28 -6.52 -4.15 20.06
CA VAL A 28 -6.75 -5.48 19.49
C VAL A 28 -5.77 -5.82 18.36
N CYS A 29 -4.96 -4.87 17.91
CA CYS A 29 -4.04 -5.05 16.78
C CYS A 29 -2.75 -5.74 17.26
N LYS A 30 -2.75 -7.08 17.29
CA LYS A 30 -1.55 -7.88 17.60
C LYS A 30 -0.90 -8.37 16.31
N VAL A 31 0.38 -8.08 16.15
CA VAL A 31 1.17 -8.52 14.99
C VAL A 31 1.64 -9.95 15.23
N ALA A 32 1.27 -10.87 14.32
CA ALA A 32 1.72 -12.25 14.31
C ALA A 32 3.07 -12.39 13.61
N SER A 33 3.23 -11.79 12.44
CA SER A 33 4.46 -11.83 11.67
C SER A 33 4.55 -10.66 10.68
N ARG A 34 5.70 -10.52 10.03
CA ARG A 34 5.92 -9.55 8.97
C ARG A 34 6.74 -10.18 7.86
N ASP A 35 6.28 -10.00 6.63
CA ASP A 35 6.97 -10.45 5.43
C ASP A 35 8.14 -9.51 5.08
N SER A 36 9.04 -9.99 4.22
CA SER A 36 10.20 -9.23 3.75
C SER A 36 9.82 -7.95 2.98
N ASP A 37 8.62 -7.84 2.39
CA ASP A 37 8.11 -6.60 1.77
C ASP A 37 7.29 -5.73 2.73
N PHE A 38 7.41 -5.99 4.04
CA PHE A 38 6.73 -5.31 5.14
C PHE A 38 5.22 -5.54 5.26
N CYS A 39 4.66 -6.50 4.52
CA CYS A 39 3.29 -6.96 4.77
C CYS A 39 3.19 -7.50 6.20
N VAL A 40 2.21 -7.01 6.96
CA VAL A 40 2.03 -7.38 8.37
C VAL A 40 0.88 -8.37 8.48
N HIS A 41 1.11 -9.51 9.09
CA HIS A 41 0.06 -10.47 9.44
C HIS A 41 -0.38 -10.23 10.88
N TYR A 42 -1.68 -10.14 11.12
CA TYR A 42 -2.25 -9.86 12.43
C TYR A 42 -2.96 -11.09 13.00
N GLU A 43 -2.97 -11.22 14.33
CA GLU A 43 -3.81 -12.21 15.00
C GLU A 43 -5.28 -11.76 14.95
N GLY A 44 -6.12 -12.54 14.26
CA GLY A 44 -7.55 -12.24 14.15
C GLY A 44 -7.85 -11.13 13.14
N LEU A 45 -8.47 -10.04 13.58
CA LEU A 45 -8.91 -8.96 12.69
C LEU A 45 -7.70 -8.19 12.12
N ASN A 46 -7.60 -8.12 10.79
CA ASN A 46 -6.59 -7.32 10.13
C ASN A 46 -7.00 -5.83 10.05
N PRO A 47 -6.32 -4.90 10.74
CA PRO A 47 -6.65 -3.48 10.70
C PRO A 47 -6.44 -2.83 9.33
N ILE A 48 -5.59 -3.39 8.47
CA ILE A 48 -5.32 -2.85 7.13
C ILE A 48 -6.61 -2.79 6.30
N PHE A 49 -7.59 -3.66 6.56
CA PHE A 49 -8.87 -3.68 5.84
C PHE A 49 -9.65 -2.37 6.02
N TYR A 50 -9.31 -1.57 7.04
CA TYR A 50 -9.98 -0.31 7.40
C TYR A 50 -9.10 0.93 7.16
N ASP A 51 -7.91 0.78 6.58
CA ASP A 51 -6.99 1.90 6.29
C ASP A 51 -7.56 2.86 5.24
N VAL A 52 -8.50 2.40 4.41
CA VAL A 52 -9.17 3.21 3.39
C VAL A 52 -10.60 3.53 3.79
N LEU A 53 -10.93 4.81 3.77
CA LEU A 53 -12.30 5.31 3.92
C LEU A 53 -12.87 5.59 2.53
N VAL A 54 -14.12 5.16 2.30
CA VAL A 54 -14.86 5.41 1.07
C VAL A 54 -16.15 6.12 1.44
N CYS A 55 -16.38 7.29 0.86
CA CYS A 55 -17.63 8.00 1.02
C CYS A 55 -18.74 7.28 0.26
N GLU A 56 -19.70 6.70 0.99
CA GLU A 56 -20.85 5.98 0.41
C GLU A 56 -21.67 6.84 -0.57
N ASN A 57 -21.58 8.16 -0.42
CA ASN A 57 -22.40 9.10 -1.16
C ASN A 57 -21.78 9.58 -2.49
N CYS A 58 -20.46 9.58 -2.63
CA CYS A 58 -19.81 10.16 -3.83
C CYS A 58 -18.60 9.37 -4.35
N GLY A 59 -18.24 8.26 -3.70
CA GLY A 59 -17.13 7.41 -4.12
C GLY A 59 -15.73 8.00 -3.85
N TYR A 60 -15.64 9.14 -3.16
CA TYR A 60 -14.36 9.66 -2.69
C TYR A 60 -13.70 8.66 -1.76
N ALA A 61 -12.47 8.24 -2.08
CA ALA A 61 -11.70 7.30 -1.30
C ALA A 61 -10.30 7.86 -1.02
N ALA A 62 -9.88 7.76 0.24
CA ALA A 62 -8.58 8.20 0.73
C ALA A 62 -8.15 7.33 1.91
N PHE A 63 -6.84 7.29 2.18
CA PHE A 63 -6.34 6.74 3.44
C PHE A 63 -6.97 7.49 4.62
N ALA A 64 -7.26 6.77 5.70
CA ALA A 64 -7.97 7.31 6.85
C ALA A 64 -7.25 8.49 7.52
N ASP A 65 -5.90 8.50 7.50
CA ASP A 65 -5.07 9.58 8.03
C ASP A 65 -5.02 10.82 7.14
N LYS A 66 -5.36 10.68 5.85
CA LYS A 66 -5.39 11.78 4.87
C LYS A 66 -6.79 12.10 4.35
N PHE A 67 -7.83 11.55 4.94
CA PHE A 67 -9.17 11.62 4.35
C PHE A 67 -9.64 13.06 4.16
N GLU A 68 -9.31 13.93 5.11
CA GLU A 68 -9.64 15.37 5.11
C GLU A 68 -8.69 16.20 4.23
N GLU A 69 -7.56 15.64 3.78
CA GLU A 69 -6.52 16.33 3.01
C GLU A 69 -6.83 16.32 1.50
N ILE A 70 -7.77 17.18 1.10
CA ILE A 70 -8.13 17.35 -0.31
C ILE A 70 -8.30 18.82 -0.70
N SER A 71 -7.72 19.21 -1.84
CA SER A 71 -7.90 20.55 -2.39
C SER A 71 -9.29 20.73 -3.02
N LYS A 72 -9.77 21.98 -3.12
CA LYS A 72 -11.04 22.27 -3.81
C LYS A 72 -11.05 21.79 -5.27
N LYS A 73 -9.89 21.91 -5.95
CA LYS A 73 -9.70 21.43 -7.32
C LYS A 73 -9.88 19.92 -7.40
N ASP A 74 -9.22 19.19 -6.51
CA ASP A 74 -9.31 17.73 -6.46
C ASP A 74 -10.71 17.26 -6.09
N ALA A 75 -11.37 17.91 -5.13
CA ALA A 75 -12.75 17.60 -4.76
C ALA A 75 -13.70 17.74 -5.96
N THR A 76 -13.53 18.82 -6.73
CA THR A 76 -14.32 19.06 -7.96
C THR A 76 -14.04 17.98 -9.01
N ASN A 77 -12.76 17.62 -9.21
CA ASN A 77 -12.37 16.57 -10.13
C ASN A 77 -12.93 15.20 -9.71
N THR A 78 -12.90 14.88 -8.42
CA THR A 78 -13.47 13.64 -7.86
C THR A 78 -14.97 13.57 -8.12
N LEU A 79 -15.74 14.63 -7.83
CA LEU A 79 -17.18 14.65 -8.10
C LEU A 79 -17.49 14.45 -9.59
N LYS A 80 -16.74 15.14 -10.46
CA LYS A 80 -16.97 15.09 -11.91
C LYS A 80 -16.67 13.72 -12.50
N ASN A 81 -15.56 13.09 -12.10
CA ASN A 81 -15.07 11.86 -12.74
C ASN A 81 -15.49 10.57 -12.03
N ILE A 82 -15.74 10.64 -10.71
CA ILE A 82 -16.09 9.48 -9.87
C ILE A 82 -17.54 9.61 -9.40
N GLY A 83 -17.90 10.74 -8.80
CA GLY A 83 -19.24 10.94 -8.23
C GLY A 83 -20.39 10.76 -9.22
N THR A 84 -20.22 11.19 -10.47
CA THR A 84 -21.22 11.04 -11.55
C THR A 84 -21.49 9.60 -11.95
N LYS A 85 -20.56 8.68 -11.68
CA LYS A 85 -20.64 7.25 -12.00
C LYS A 85 -20.80 6.39 -10.75
N TRP A 86 -20.95 7.02 -9.59
CA TRP A 86 -20.91 6.33 -8.31
C TRP A 86 -22.27 5.70 -7.98
N ASN A 87 -22.25 4.39 -7.76
CA ASN A 87 -23.39 3.66 -7.20
C ASN A 87 -23.27 3.64 -5.68
N SER A 88 -24.18 4.33 -5.00
CA SER A 88 -24.18 4.49 -3.55
C SER A 88 -24.19 3.15 -2.82
N ARG A 89 -23.22 2.94 -1.92
CA ARG A 89 -23.11 1.75 -1.06
C ARG A 89 -22.20 2.02 0.12
N SER A 90 -22.52 1.42 1.27
CA SER A 90 -21.74 1.60 2.50
C SER A 90 -20.51 0.70 2.52
N PHE A 91 -19.44 1.22 3.14
CA PHE A 91 -18.22 0.48 3.51
C PHE A 91 -18.02 0.47 5.03
N SER A 92 -19.07 0.78 5.80
CA SER A 92 -19.11 0.61 7.25
C SER A 92 -19.45 -0.85 7.61
N GLY A 93 -19.23 -1.21 8.87
CA GLY A 93 -19.32 -2.56 9.38
C GLY A 93 -18.03 -3.36 9.24
N GLU A 94 -18.13 -4.64 9.59
CA GLU A 94 -17.04 -5.59 9.47
C GLU A 94 -16.77 -5.91 8.00
N ARG A 95 -15.50 -5.76 7.57
CA ARG A 95 -15.09 -5.95 6.17
C ARG A 95 -14.54 -7.35 5.95
N SER A 96 -15.00 -7.98 4.87
CA SER A 96 -14.31 -9.12 4.27
C SER A 96 -13.08 -8.64 3.49
N ILE A 97 -12.26 -9.59 3.04
CA ILE A 97 -11.10 -9.28 2.20
C ILE A 97 -11.52 -8.65 0.86
N GLU A 98 -12.65 -9.07 0.28
CA GLU A 98 -13.19 -8.54 -0.97
C GLU A 98 -13.59 -7.06 -0.83
N THR A 99 -14.28 -6.71 0.26
CA THR A 99 -14.66 -5.32 0.57
C THR A 99 -13.42 -4.44 0.79
N ALA A 100 -12.38 -4.98 1.43
CA ALA A 100 -11.11 -4.28 1.58
C ALA A 100 -10.41 -4.05 0.22
N ILE A 101 -10.32 -5.08 -0.63
CA ILE A 101 -9.78 -4.98 -2.00
C ILE A 101 -10.53 -3.91 -2.79
N GLU A 102 -11.86 -3.92 -2.73
CA GLU A 102 -12.69 -2.92 -3.40
C GLU A 102 -12.37 -1.50 -2.92
N ALA A 103 -12.29 -1.29 -1.60
CA ALA A 103 -11.95 0.02 -1.04
C ALA A 103 -10.58 0.52 -1.52
N PHE A 104 -9.55 -0.33 -1.52
CA PHE A 104 -8.23 0.03 -2.02
C PHE A 104 -8.20 0.30 -3.54
N LYS A 105 -8.98 -0.43 -4.34
CA LYS A 105 -9.12 -0.15 -5.78
C LYS A 105 -9.80 1.20 -6.02
N LEU A 106 -10.82 1.54 -5.23
CA LEU A 106 -11.45 2.86 -5.29
C LEU A 106 -10.48 3.97 -4.90
N LEU A 107 -9.63 3.75 -3.89
CA LEU A 107 -8.53 4.65 -3.57
C LEU A 107 -7.59 4.83 -4.76
N LEU A 108 -7.16 3.75 -5.41
CA LEU A 108 -6.26 3.83 -6.57
C LEU A 108 -6.85 4.68 -7.70
N ILE A 109 -8.15 4.49 -8.01
CA ILE A 109 -8.86 5.31 -9.00
C ILE A 109 -8.90 6.79 -8.58
N ASN A 110 -9.19 7.06 -7.31
CA ASN A 110 -9.20 8.43 -6.76
C ASN A 110 -7.83 9.10 -6.89
N LEU A 111 -6.74 8.39 -6.58
CA LEU A 111 -5.37 8.91 -6.71
C LEU A 111 -5.01 9.20 -8.18
N GLN A 112 -5.40 8.32 -9.11
CA GLN A 112 -5.18 8.52 -10.55
C GLN A 112 -5.94 9.75 -11.08
N VAL A 113 -7.23 9.89 -10.73
CA VAL A 113 -8.05 11.05 -11.13
C VAL A 113 -7.50 12.37 -10.61
N ARG A 114 -6.90 12.36 -9.41
CA ARG A 114 -6.30 13.54 -8.78
C ARG A 114 -4.88 13.82 -9.25
N GLY A 115 -4.27 12.92 -10.02
CA GLY A 115 -2.86 13.03 -10.41
C GLY A 115 -1.93 13.03 -9.19
N ALA A 116 -2.19 12.13 -8.24
CA ALA A 116 -1.41 12.00 -7.02
C ALA A 116 0.04 11.60 -7.30
N LYS A 117 0.91 11.80 -6.30
CA LYS A 117 2.33 11.44 -6.40
C LYS A 117 2.52 9.94 -6.63
N THR A 118 3.60 9.58 -7.32
CA THR A 118 3.94 8.18 -7.59
C THR A 118 4.17 7.38 -6.31
N SER A 119 4.66 8.02 -5.25
CA SER A 119 4.80 7.43 -3.91
C SER A 119 3.47 6.95 -3.31
N GLU A 120 2.39 7.71 -3.51
CA GLU A 120 1.05 7.33 -3.05
C GLU A 120 0.45 6.19 -3.87
N LEU A 121 0.71 6.18 -5.18
CA LEU A 121 0.33 5.09 -6.07
C LEU A 121 1.09 3.80 -5.71
N ALA A 122 2.40 3.90 -5.43
CA ALA A 122 3.24 2.79 -5.00
C ALA A 122 2.72 2.17 -3.69
N LYS A 123 2.50 3.02 -2.67
CA LYS A 123 1.92 2.61 -1.37
C LYS A 123 0.56 1.92 -1.55
N THR A 124 -0.27 2.42 -2.44
CA THR A 124 -1.60 1.84 -2.68
C THR A 124 -1.51 0.49 -3.39
N CYS A 125 -0.68 0.38 -4.42
CA CYS A 125 -0.51 -0.87 -5.18
C CYS A 125 0.08 -1.99 -4.31
N ILE A 126 1.08 -1.69 -3.46
CA ILE A 126 1.64 -2.71 -2.56
C ILE A 126 0.61 -3.18 -1.53
N ARG A 127 -0.26 -2.30 -1.03
CA ARG A 127 -1.35 -2.68 -0.12
C ARG A 127 -2.39 -3.55 -0.82
N ILE A 128 -2.71 -3.29 -2.09
CA ILE A 128 -3.58 -4.16 -2.88
C ILE A 128 -2.94 -5.53 -3.09
N ALA A 129 -1.64 -5.60 -3.38
CA ALA A 129 -0.91 -6.85 -3.50
C ALA A 129 -1.01 -7.68 -2.20
N TRP A 130 -0.85 -7.05 -1.03
CA TRP A 130 -1.04 -7.72 0.26
C TRP A 130 -2.47 -8.21 0.47
N MET A 131 -3.48 -7.46 0.03
CA MET A 131 -4.86 -7.96 0.08
C MET A 131 -5.02 -9.25 -0.72
N TYR A 132 -4.45 -9.30 -1.93
CA TYR A 132 -4.49 -10.51 -2.75
C TYR A 132 -3.68 -11.66 -2.15
N ARG A 133 -2.57 -11.36 -1.46
CA ARG A 133 -1.84 -12.35 -0.65
C ARG A 133 -2.72 -12.97 0.43
N TYR A 134 -3.47 -12.15 1.17
CA TYR A 134 -4.40 -12.66 2.19
C TYR A 134 -5.57 -13.45 1.59
N ALA A 135 -5.92 -13.18 0.34
CA ALA A 135 -6.93 -13.92 -0.42
C ALA A 135 -6.37 -15.17 -1.14
N GLU A 136 -5.07 -15.45 -0.99
CA GLU A 136 -4.36 -16.55 -1.67
C GLU A 136 -4.42 -16.48 -3.22
N ASP A 137 -4.63 -15.28 -3.78
CA ASP A 137 -4.66 -15.02 -5.22
C ASP A 137 -3.27 -14.56 -5.71
N ASN A 138 -2.41 -15.55 -5.97
CA ASN A 138 -1.01 -15.31 -6.36
C ASN A 138 -0.87 -14.55 -7.69
N GLU A 139 -1.78 -14.76 -8.64
CA GLU A 139 -1.72 -14.08 -9.94
C GLU A 139 -1.99 -12.59 -9.79
N LYS A 140 -3.05 -12.23 -9.05
CA LYS A 140 -3.37 -10.83 -8.78
C LYS A 140 -2.39 -10.18 -7.83
N GLU A 141 -1.86 -10.92 -6.86
CA GLU A 141 -0.74 -10.43 -6.06
C GLU A 141 0.43 -10.02 -6.96
N LYS A 142 0.92 -10.94 -7.82
CA LYS A 142 2.07 -10.70 -8.70
C LYS A 142 1.81 -9.53 -9.67
N GLU A 143 0.59 -9.38 -10.18
CA GLU A 143 0.17 -8.23 -10.98
C GLU A 143 0.35 -6.91 -10.22
N PHE A 144 -0.18 -6.80 -9.00
CA PHE A 144 -0.07 -5.57 -8.21
C PHE A 144 1.32 -5.31 -7.63
N LEU A 145 2.13 -6.35 -7.39
CA LEU A 145 3.54 -6.19 -7.05
C LEU A 145 4.33 -5.54 -8.20
N ARG A 146 4.05 -5.91 -9.45
CA ARG A 146 4.66 -5.27 -10.63
C ARG A 146 4.25 -3.80 -10.77
N PHE A 147 2.98 -3.47 -10.51
CA PHE A 147 2.53 -2.06 -10.49
C PHE A 147 3.19 -1.27 -9.36
N ALA A 148 3.28 -1.85 -8.16
CA ALA A 148 3.97 -1.23 -7.03
C ALA A 148 5.44 -0.97 -7.36
N LEU A 149 6.14 -1.97 -7.90
CA LEU A 149 7.54 -1.85 -8.33
C LEU A 149 7.73 -0.68 -9.29
N LYS A 150 6.93 -0.63 -10.36
CA LYS A 150 6.97 0.48 -11.33
C LYS A 150 6.84 1.85 -10.64
N PHE A 151 5.87 2.00 -9.74
CA PHE A 151 5.68 3.29 -9.05
C PHE A 151 6.76 3.60 -8.01
N TYR A 152 7.35 2.59 -7.36
CA TYR A 152 8.51 2.79 -6.50
C TYR A 152 9.75 3.22 -7.30
N ASP A 153 10.00 2.64 -8.47
CA ASP A 153 11.06 3.08 -9.38
C ASP A 153 10.85 4.53 -9.82
N GLU A 154 9.64 4.88 -10.24
CA GLU A 154 9.31 6.27 -10.61
C GLU A 154 9.45 7.23 -9.43
N THR A 155 9.05 6.81 -8.22
CA THR A 155 9.23 7.60 -6.99
C THR A 155 10.70 7.86 -6.74
N TYR A 156 11.53 6.82 -6.83
CA TYR A 156 12.97 6.93 -6.62
C TYR A 156 13.63 7.92 -7.61
N GLN A 157 13.17 7.94 -8.85
CA GLN A 157 13.73 8.77 -9.91
C GLN A 157 13.23 10.21 -9.89
N LYS A 158 11.97 10.45 -9.50
CA LYS A 158 11.28 11.74 -9.73
C LYS A 158 10.99 12.53 -8.46
N GLU A 159 10.92 11.88 -7.30
CA GLU A 159 10.54 12.55 -6.05
C GLU A 159 11.76 12.79 -5.14
N ARG A 160 11.73 13.88 -4.39
CA ARG A 160 12.80 14.22 -3.44
C ARG A 160 12.50 13.58 -2.08
N PHE A 161 13.43 12.76 -1.59
CA PHE A 161 13.32 12.13 -0.28
C PHE A 161 13.66 13.08 0.88
N PRO A 162 13.07 12.86 2.08
CA PRO A 162 12.02 11.88 2.37
C PRO A 162 10.66 12.29 1.76
N VAL A 163 9.91 11.32 1.28
CA VAL A 163 8.53 11.52 0.82
C VAL A 163 7.58 11.06 1.92
N GLU A 164 7.02 12.02 2.65
CA GLU A 164 6.21 11.75 3.84
C GLU A 164 6.98 10.91 4.87
N LYS A 165 6.58 9.64 5.05
CA LYS A 165 7.22 8.67 5.96
C LYS A 165 8.17 7.71 5.24
N LEU A 166 8.30 7.81 3.92
CA LEU A 166 9.18 6.98 3.10
C LEU A 166 10.53 7.67 2.92
N ASP A 167 11.57 7.12 3.53
CA ASP A 167 12.95 7.52 3.27
C ASP A 167 13.53 6.82 2.03
N GLU A 168 14.63 7.34 1.51
CA GLU A 168 15.28 6.84 0.30
C GLU A 168 15.75 5.38 0.44
N ALA A 169 16.36 5.03 1.57
CA ALA A 169 16.88 3.68 1.81
C ALA A 169 15.74 2.64 1.82
N THR A 170 14.62 2.98 2.44
CA THR A 170 13.41 2.14 2.45
C THR A 170 12.82 2.02 1.05
N CYS A 171 12.82 3.09 0.25
CA CYS A 171 12.40 3.01 -1.15
C CYS A 171 13.29 2.06 -1.96
N MET A 172 14.62 2.18 -1.82
CA MET A 172 15.57 1.28 -2.49
C MET A 172 15.38 -0.19 -2.07
N TYR A 173 15.14 -0.44 -0.79
CA TYR A 173 14.84 -1.77 -0.28
C TYR A 173 13.57 -2.35 -0.92
N MET A 174 12.50 -1.55 -0.97
CA MET A 174 11.25 -1.98 -1.60
C MET A 174 11.42 -2.30 -3.08
N VAL A 175 12.16 -1.48 -3.83
CA VAL A 175 12.48 -1.77 -5.24
C VAL A 175 13.22 -3.11 -5.36
N ALA A 176 14.28 -3.32 -4.55
CA ALA A 176 15.06 -4.56 -4.57
C ALA A 176 14.22 -5.80 -4.27
N GLU A 177 13.41 -5.73 -3.21
CA GLU A 177 12.58 -6.84 -2.74
C GLU A 177 11.42 -7.14 -3.71
N LEU A 178 10.82 -6.11 -4.31
CA LEU A 178 9.77 -6.30 -5.30
C LEU A 178 10.30 -6.88 -6.61
N HIS A 179 11.53 -6.51 -7.03
CA HIS A 179 12.19 -7.21 -8.13
C HIS A 179 12.35 -8.71 -7.82
N ARG A 180 12.78 -9.08 -6.61
CA ARG A 180 12.89 -10.51 -6.21
C ARG A 180 11.56 -11.22 -6.28
N ARG A 181 10.52 -10.66 -5.66
CA ARG A 181 9.16 -11.24 -5.62
C ARG A 181 8.50 -11.34 -6.99
N THR A 182 8.95 -10.53 -7.95
CA THR A 182 8.49 -10.57 -9.35
C THR A 182 9.45 -11.30 -10.29
N GLU A 183 10.39 -12.09 -9.74
CA GLU A 183 11.37 -12.93 -10.45
C GLU A 183 12.38 -12.16 -11.31
N ASN A 184 12.54 -10.86 -11.08
CA ASN A 184 13.56 -10.01 -11.71
C ASN A 184 14.87 -10.08 -10.90
N ILE A 185 15.46 -11.27 -10.85
CA ILE A 185 16.58 -11.61 -9.95
C ILE A 185 17.80 -10.69 -10.13
N GLU A 186 18.20 -10.42 -11.37
CA GLU A 186 19.38 -9.58 -11.66
C GLU A 186 19.25 -8.16 -11.13
N GLU A 187 18.10 -7.52 -11.36
CA GLU A 187 17.83 -6.17 -10.86
C GLU A 187 17.73 -6.15 -9.33
N SER A 188 17.14 -7.18 -8.73
CA SER A 188 17.10 -7.33 -7.28
C SER A 188 18.51 -7.32 -6.66
N ILE A 189 19.45 -8.09 -7.23
CA ILE A 189 20.87 -8.12 -6.80
C ILE A 189 21.48 -6.72 -6.89
N LYS A 190 21.31 -6.03 -8.02
CA LYS A 190 21.87 -4.69 -8.24
C LYS A 190 21.37 -3.70 -7.19
N TRP A 191 20.05 -3.69 -6.93
CA TRP A 191 19.44 -2.77 -5.97
C TRP A 191 19.83 -3.07 -4.52
N PHE A 192 19.85 -4.33 -4.10
CA PHE A 192 20.32 -4.69 -2.76
C PHE A 192 21.79 -4.34 -2.57
N SER A 193 22.66 -4.63 -3.55
CA SER A 193 24.06 -4.25 -3.50
C SER A 193 24.23 -2.73 -3.38
N ARG A 194 23.46 -1.95 -4.16
CA ARG A 194 23.45 -0.49 -4.11
C ARG A 194 23.04 0.00 -2.71
N LEU A 195 21.95 -0.51 -2.15
CA LEU A 195 21.47 -0.15 -0.82
C LEU A 195 22.48 -0.47 0.28
N ILE A 196 23.06 -1.66 0.27
CA ILE A 196 24.04 -2.08 1.30
C ILE A 196 25.28 -1.17 1.29
N SER A 197 25.65 -0.66 0.12
CA SER A 197 26.78 0.26 -0.03
C SER A 197 26.45 1.73 0.23
N SER A 198 25.16 2.11 0.28
CA SER A 198 24.76 3.53 0.31
C SER A 198 24.94 4.19 1.68
N PRO A 199 25.28 5.49 1.73
CA PRO A 199 25.31 6.26 2.98
C PRO A 199 23.97 6.25 3.72
N GLU A 200 22.86 6.30 3.00
CA GLU A 200 21.49 6.29 3.52
C GLU A 200 21.20 4.97 4.22
N GLY A 201 21.59 3.84 3.62
CA GLY A 201 21.48 2.52 4.21
C GLY A 201 22.22 2.41 5.56
N ARG A 202 23.44 2.96 5.65
CA ARG A 202 24.23 2.95 6.90
C ARG A 202 23.55 3.67 8.07
N ARG A 203 22.62 4.60 7.79
CA ARG A 203 21.83 5.30 8.82
C ARG A 203 20.69 4.45 9.38
N ASN A 204 20.35 3.32 8.74
CA ASN A 204 19.32 2.40 9.18
C ASN A 204 19.87 0.95 9.27
N PRO A 205 20.57 0.59 10.37
CA PRO A 205 21.21 -0.72 10.51
C PRO A 205 20.24 -1.90 10.38
N LYS A 206 19.02 -1.77 10.91
CA LYS A 206 17.98 -2.81 10.83
C LYS A 206 17.56 -3.09 9.39
N LEU A 207 17.41 -2.04 8.58
CA LEU A 207 17.07 -2.18 7.17
C LEU A 207 18.21 -2.84 6.38
N ILE A 208 19.47 -2.51 6.70
CA ILE A 208 20.64 -3.12 6.06
C ILE A 208 20.80 -4.60 6.40
N GLU A 209 20.49 -4.98 7.65
CA GLU A 209 20.47 -6.38 8.06
C GLU A 209 19.44 -7.16 7.24
N ALA A 210 18.20 -6.68 7.18
CA ALA A 210 17.16 -7.27 6.33
C ALA A 210 17.58 -7.32 4.85
N ALA A 211 18.19 -6.25 4.33
CA ALA A 211 18.68 -6.20 2.96
C ALA A 211 19.76 -7.26 2.68
N ARG A 212 20.67 -7.51 3.63
CA ARG A 212 21.71 -8.55 3.50
C ARG A 212 21.12 -9.95 3.50
N GLU A 213 20.15 -10.22 4.37
CA GLU A 213 19.44 -11.50 4.38
C GLU A 213 18.77 -11.76 3.04
N GLN A 214 17.99 -10.79 2.53
CA GLN A 214 17.34 -10.93 1.23
C GLN A 214 18.35 -11.04 0.09
N PHE A 215 19.47 -10.30 0.13
CA PHE A 215 20.51 -10.39 -0.87
C PHE A 215 21.14 -11.78 -0.99
N GLN A 216 21.35 -12.48 0.14
CA GLN A 216 21.85 -13.86 0.10
C GLN A 216 20.83 -14.80 -0.54
N LEU A 217 19.55 -14.68 -0.17
CA LEU A 217 18.47 -15.48 -0.76
C LEU A 217 18.39 -15.31 -2.29
N VAL A 218 18.50 -14.07 -2.78
CA VAL A 218 18.49 -13.78 -4.24
C VAL A 218 19.70 -14.42 -4.94
N LYS A 219 20.89 -14.39 -4.34
CA LYS A 219 22.09 -15.01 -4.91
C LYS A 219 21.97 -16.53 -4.98
N GLU A 220 21.40 -17.16 -3.96
CA GLU A 220 21.13 -18.59 -3.97
C GLU A 220 20.11 -18.97 -5.05
N GLN A 221 19.08 -18.15 -5.26
CA GLN A 221 18.12 -18.30 -6.36
C GLN A 221 18.81 -18.19 -7.73
N SER A 222 19.65 -17.16 -7.91
CA SER A 222 20.43 -16.96 -9.14
C SER A 222 21.38 -18.14 -9.44
N GLY A 223 22.06 -18.65 -8.42
CA GLY A 223 22.99 -19.78 -8.57
C GLY A 223 22.31 -21.12 -8.85
N LYS A 224 21.01 -21.27 -8.54
CA LYS A 224 20.21 -22.43 -8.95
C LYS A 224 19.77 -22.32 -10.41
N LEU A 225 19.28 -21.14 -10.82
CA LEU A 225 18.88 -20.85 -12.21
C LEU A 225 20.04 -21.01 -13.21
N ALA A 226 21.28 -20.72 -12.81
CA ALA A 226 22.45 -20.90 -13.68
C ALA A 226 22.92 -22.36 -13.83
N LYS A 227 22.35 -23.30 -13.07
CA LYS A 227 22.70 -24.73 -13.07
C LYS A 227 21.64 -25.63 -13.72
N GLU A 228 20.47 -25.07 -14.02
CA GLU A 228 19.38 -25.69 -14.79
C GLU A 228 19.51 -25.35 -16.28
#